data_AF-A0A6I1KM52-F1
#
_entry.id   AF-A0A6I1KM52-F1
#
_cell.length_a   1.000
_cell.length_b   1.000
_cell.length_c   1.000
_cell.angle_alpha   90.00
_cell.angle_beta   90.00
_cell.angle_gamma   90.00
#
_symmetry.space_group_name_H-M   'P 1'
#
loop_
_entity.id
_entity.type
_entity.pdbx_description
1 polymer ?
#
loop_
_entity_poly.entity_id
_entity_poly.type
_entity_poly.pdbx_seq_one_letter_code
_entity_poly.pdbx_strand_id
1 'polypeptide(L)'
;MISGKIVSALFISAFSILFAGILQAASLDKIQFIKIAPQDAKAVIKGADGKLHVIKQGDVIEEVLTVKEIAQGRIVLEEKTEKGPETVIVRMLNGKAKIERLRKQPDSRPALVAPGR
;
A
#
# COMPACT_ATOMS: atom_id res chain seq x y z
N MET A 1 -51.54 -18.40 35.63
CA MET A 1 -50.65 -19.46 35.10
C MET A 1 -49.94 -18.94 33.86
N ILE A 2 -48.68 -18.55 34.04
CA ILE A 2 -47.49 -18.58 33.14
C ILE A 2 -47.79 -18.54 31.61
N SER A 3 -47.66 -17.37 30.98
CA SER A 3 -46.52 -16.93 30.15
C SER A 3 -46.32 -17.73 28.84
N GLY A 4 -46.83 -17.19 27.73
CA GLY A 4 -46.68 -17.71 26.37
C GLY A 4 -45.98 -16.73 25.41
N LYS A 5 -45.07 -15.89 25.91
CA LYS A 5 -44.25 -14.97 25.10
C LYS A 5 -42.81 -15.46 25.02
N ILE A 6 -42.55 -16.65 24.46
CA ILE A 6 -41.15 -17.16 24.37
C ILE A 6 -40.79 -17.73 22.99
N VAL A 7 -41.69 -17.85 22.02
CA VAL A 7 -41.36 -18.56 20.76
C VAL A 7 -40.83 -17.67 19.63
N SER A 8 -40.82 -16.33 19.78
CA SER A 8 -40.46 -15.43 18.66
C SER A 8 -39.13 -14.68 18.81
N ALA A 9 -38.23 -15.13 19.68
CA ALA A 9 -36.97 -14.43 19.96
C ALA A 9 -35.70 -15.28 19.75
N LEU A 10 -35.78 -16.39 19.01
CA LEU A 10 -34.63 -17.30 18.84
C LEU A 10 -34.09 -17.44 17.40
N PHE A 11 -34.48 -16.56 16.47
CA PHE A 11 -34.11 -16.68 15.05
C PHE A 11 -33.42 -15.45 14.43
N ILE A 12 -32.99 -14.48 15.24
CA ILE A 12 -32.37 -13.23 14.73
C ILE A 12 -30.86 -13.15 15.04
N SER A 13 -30.31 -14.08 15.83
CA SER A 13 -28.95 -13.95 16.40
C SER A 13 -27.79 -14.56 15.56
N ALA A 14 -28.03 -15.25 14.45
CA ALA A 14 -27.00 -16.09 13.82
C ALA A 14 -26.41 -15.58 12.50
N PHE A 15 -26.75 -14.37 12.05
CA PHE A 15 -26.32 -13.86 10.74
C PHE A 15 -25.63 -12.50 10.82
N SER A 16 -24.67 -12.33 11.74
CA SER A 16 -23.90 -11.07 11.86
C SER A 16 -22.38 -11.27 11.90
N ILE A 17 -21.86 -12.49 11.71
CA ILE A 17 -20.42 -12.77 11.91
C ILE A 17 -19.62 -12.78 10.59
N LEU A 18 -20.24 -12.64 9.41
CA LEU A 18 -19.54 -12.88 8.13
C LEU A 18 -18.97 -11.64 7.42
N PHE A 19 -18.97 -10.45 8.04
CA PHE A 19 -18.47 -9.22 7.38
C PHE A 19 -17.17 -8.64 7.96
N ALA A 20 -16.31 -9.47 8.57
CA ALA A 20 -14.95 -9.07 8.96
C ALA A 20 -13.92 -9.27 7.82
N GLY A 21 -14.36 -9.14 6.56
CA GLY A 21 -13.55 -9.32 5.37
C GLY A 21 -12.63 -8.12 5.09
N ILE A 22 -11.49 -8.07 5.78
CA ILE A 22 -10.17 -7.63 5.28
C ILE A 22 -10.18 -6.36 4.40
N LEU A 23 -10.34 -5.19 5.02
CA LEU A 23 -9.92 -3.91 4.43
C LEU A 23 -8.42 -3.74 4.64
N GLN A 24 -7.59 -4.47 3.91
CA GLN A 24 -6.18 -4.10 3.73
C GLN A 24 -6.13 -2.98 2.67
N ALA A 25 -6.63 -1.81 3.07
CA ALA A 25 -6.55 -0.60 2.27
C ALA A 25 -5.06 -0.24 2.11
N ALA A 26 -4.64 -0.04 0.85
CA ALA A 26 -3.26 0.18 0.46
C ALA A 26 -2.61 1.30 1.30
N SER A 27 -1.42 1.02 1.85
CA SER A 27 -0.73 1.92 2.79
C SER A 27 -0.43 3.31 2.21
N LEU A 28 -0.41 3.46 0.89
CA LEU A 28 -0.16 4.71 0.18
C LEU A 28 -1.35 5.69 0.18
N ASP A 29 -2.59 5.21 0.34
CA ASP A 29 -3.79 6.07 0.23
C ASP A 29 -3.90 7.07 1.39
N LYS A 30 -3.25 6.75 2.52
CA LYS A 30 -3.24 7.58 3.73
C LYS A 30 -2.07 8.58 3.76
N ILE A 31 -1.13 8.48 2.83
CA ILE A 31 0.07 9.31 2.78
C ILE A 31 -0.12 10.39 1.72
N GLN A 32 0.04 11.65 2.10
CA GLN A 32 -0.02 12.77 1.16
C GLN A 32 1.38 13.30 0.88
N PHE A 33 1.80 13.27 -0.38
CA PHE A 33 3.07 13.87 -0.80
C PHE A 33 2.87 15.37 -1.02
N ILE A 34 3.57 16.19 -0.24
CA ILE A 34 3.36 17.63 -0.19
C ILE A 34 4.34 18.35 -1.12
N LYS A 35 5.63 18.01 -1.02
CA LYS A 35 6.70 18.70 -1.75
C LYS A 35 7.93 17.82 -1.92
N ILE A 36 8.65 18.02 -3.02
CA ILE A 36 9.98 17.46 -3.26
C ILE A 36 11.01 18.60 -3.25
N ALA A 37 12.10 18.42 -2.52
CA ALA A 37 13.28 19.27 -2.53
C ALA A 37 14.44 18.47 -3.16
N PRO A 38 14.53 18.44 -4.50
CA PRO A 38 15.45 17.54 -5.20
C PRO A 38 16.92 17.90 -4.92
N GLN A 39 17.25 19.18 -4.74
CA GLN A 39 18.61 19.61 -4.39
C GLN A 39 19.13 19.04 -3.06
N ASP A 40 18.23 18.67 -2.16
CA ASP A 40 18.56 18.13 -0.83
C ASP A 40 18.32 16.62 -0.74
N ALA A 41 17.88 15.98 -1.83
CA ALA A 41 17.39 14.60 -1.86
C ALA A 41 16.34 14.30 -0.77
N LYS A 42 15.43 15.25 -0.54
CA LYS A 42 14.39 15.19 0.51
C LYS A 42 12.99 15.43 -0.04
N ALA A 43 12.00 14.91 0.67
CA ALA A 43 10.59 15.20 0.42
C ALA A 43 9.83 15.42 1.73
N VAL A 44 8.72 16.16 1.64
CA VAL A 44 7.79 16.35 2.75
C VAL A 44 6.53 15.54 2.46
N ILE A 45 6.16 14.70 3.41
CA ILE A 45 4.94 13.91 3.39
C ILE A 45 4.07 14.24 4.59
N LYS A 46 2.76 14.03 4.45
CA LYS A 46 1.84 13.93 5.57
C LYS A 46 1.55 12.45 5.81
N GLY A 47 1.91 11.93 6.97
CA GLY A 47 1.70 10.53 7.35
C GLY A 47 0.23 10.23 7.67
N ALA A 48 -0.07 8.96 7.96
CA ALA A 48 -1.42 8.56 8.36
C ALA A 48 -1.82 9.17 9.72
N ASP A 49 -0.83 9.52 10.55
CA ASP A 49 -0.97 10.26 11.80
C ASP A 49 -1.36 11.74 11.60
N GLY A 50 -1.41 12.20 10.34
CA GLY A 50 -1.71 13.57 9.98
C GLY A 50 -0.56 14.56 10.21
N LYS A 51 0.61 14.10 10.67
CA LYS A 51 1.78 14.95 10.90
C LYS A 51 2.63 15.06 9.64
N LEU A 52 3.38 16.16 9.57
CA LEU A 52 4.34 16.39 8.50
C LEU A 52 5.69 15.75 8.86
N HIS A 53 6.20 14.96 7.93
CA HIS A 53 7.49 14.28 8.06
C HIS A 53 8.38 14.66 6.88
N VAL A 54 9.65 14.92 7.17
CA VAL A 54 10.68 15.06 6.13
C VAL A 54 11.33 13.69 5.95
N ILE A 55 11.29 13.19 4.74
CA ILE A 55 11.87 11.89 4.36
C ILE A 55 13.07 12.09 3.43
N LYS A 56 14.01 11.15 3.47
CA LYS A 56 15.18 11.04 2.59
C LYS A 56 15.31 9.61 2.05
N GLN A 57 16.24 9.41 1.13
CA GLN A 57 16.60 8.09 0.65
C GLN A 57 17.00 7.16 1.81
N GLY A 58 16.49 5.92 1.79
CA GLY A 58 16.70 4.91 2.81
C GLY A 58 15.70 4.91 3.96
N ASP A 59 14.90 5.98 4.11
CA ASP A 59 13.89 6.03 5.16
C ASP A 59 12.78 5.01 4.91
N VAL A 60 12.17 4.54 6.00
CA VAL A 60 11.01 3.64 5.99
C VAL A 60 9.78 4.43 6.45
N ILE A 61 8.70 4.33 5.67
CA ILE A 61 7.42 5.02 5.91
C ILE A 61 6.38 3.95 6.22
N GLU A 62 5.71 4.07 7.37
CA GLU A 62 4.63 3.16 7.82
C GLU A 62 5.04 1.67 7.75
N GLU A 63 6.32 1.37 8.02
CA GLU A 63 6.93 0.02 8.05
C GLU A 63 6.97 -0.76 6.72
N VAL A 64 6.18 -0.36 5.72
CA VAL A 64 6.01 -1.09 4.45
C VAL A 64 6.68 -0.43 3.24
N LEU A 65 6.89 0.89 3.27
CA LEU A 65 7.46 1.65 2.14
C LEU A 65 8.89 2.04 2.45
N THR A 66 9.82 1.75 1.55
CA THR A 66 11.21 2.21 1.65
C THR A 66 11.51 3.21 0.55
N VAL A 67 12.08 4.36 0.90
CA VAL A 67 12.47 5.39 -0.07
C VAL A 67 13.73 4.95 -0.81
N LYS A 68 13.63 4.69 -2.11
CA LYS A 68 14.76 4.28 -2.95
C LYS A 68 15.45 5.44 -3.63
N GLU A 69 14.71 6.45 -4.06
CA GLU A 69 15.25 7.62 -4.76
C GLU A 69 14.32 8.82 -4.57
N ILE A 70 14.89 10.02 -4.44
CA ILE A 70 14.17 11.29 -4.54
C ILE A 70 14.87 12.10 -5.62
N ALA A 71 14.15 12.43 -6.68
CA ALA A 71 14.69 13.14 -7.83
C ALA A 71 13.74 14.26 -8.27
N GLN A 72 14.13 15.02 -9.28
CA GLN A 72 13.32 16.13 -9.77
C GLN A 72 11.94 15.65 -10.22
N GLY A 73 10.90 16.12 -9.54
CA GLY A 73 9.50 15.83 -9.86
C GLY A 73 9.04 14.41 -9.54
N ARG A 74 9.86 13.54 -8.93
CA ARG A 74 9.44 12.19 -8.55
C ARG A 74 10.12 11.63 -7.29
N ILE A 75 9.46 10.67 -6.66
CA ILE A 75 9.97 9.84 -5.58
C ILE A 75 9.80 8.38 -6.01
N VAL A 76 10.84 7.57 -5.86
CA VAL A 76 10.79 6.13 -6.09
C VAL A 76 10.78 5.43 -4.73
N LEU A 77 9.78 4.58 -4.52
CA LEU A 77 9.57 3.80 -3.33
C LEU A 77 9.57 2.32 -3.66
N GLU A 78 9.91 1.49 -2.69
CA GLU A 78 9.69 0.05 -2.72
C GLU A 78 8.67 -0.30 -1.63
N GLU A 79 7.57 -0.93 -2.02
CA GLU A 79 6.53 -1.40 -1.11
C GLU A 79 6.71 -2.90 -0.87
N LYS A 80 6.75 -3.31 0.40
CA LYS A 80 6.71 -4.73 0.77
C LYS A 80 5.28 -5.23 0.66
N THR A 81 5.01 -6.10 -0.30
CA THR A 81 3.71 -6.77 -0.45
C THR A 81 3.85 -8.28 -0.21
N GLU A 82 2.73 -8.97 -0.02
CA GLU A 82 2.70 -10.44 0.12
C GLU A 82 3.28 -11.17 -1.11
N LYS A 83 3.25 -10.53 -2.28
CA LYS A 83 3.75 -11.07 -3.55
C LYS A 83 5.22 -10.73 -3.81
N GLY A 84 5.88 -10.05 -2.87
CA GLY A 84 7.24 -9.54 -2.99
C GLY A 84 7.30 -8.01 -3.08
N PRO A 85 8.51 -7.44 -3.26
CA PRO A 85 8.70 -6.01 -3.37
C PRO A 85 8.12 -5.46 -4.68
N GLU A 86 7.32 -4.40 -4.59
CA GLU A 86 6.80 -3.65 -5.73
C GLU A 86 7.45 -2.28 -5.81
N THR A 87 7.74 -1.79 -7.02
CA THR A 87 8.26 -0.43 -7.20
C THR A 87 7.10 0.54 -7.39
N VAL A 88 7.08 1.60 -6.59
CA VAL A 88 6.07 2.66 -6.66
C VAL A 88 6.77 3.96 -7.01
N ILE A 89 6.31 4.62 -8.08
CA ILE A 89 6.80 5.92 -8.51
C ILE A 89 5.73 6.96 -8.23
N VAL A 90 6.06 7.93 -7.40
CA VAL A 90 5.20 9.08 -7.11
C VAL A 90 5.72 10.27 -7.89
N ARG A 91 4.93 10.76 -8.85
CA ARG A 91 5.25 11.96 -9.64
C ARG A 91 4.51 13.16 -9.06
N MET A 92 5.18 14.29 -8.94
CA MET A 92 4.56 15.56 -8.57
C MET A 92 4.26 16.36 -9.82
N LEU A 93 2.98 16.57 -10.11
CA LEU A 93 2.48 17.33 -11.26
C LEU A 93 1.58 18.45 -10.76
N ASN A 94 1.96 19.72 -10.99
CA ASN A 94 1.18 20.89 -10.58
C ASN A 94 0.78 20.87 -9.09
N GLY A 95 1.70 20.45 -8.21
CA GLY A 95 1.46 20.34 -6.77
C GLY A 95 0.60 19.14 -6.34
N LYS A 96 0.19 18.28 -7.28
CA LYS A 96 -0.55 17.04 -6.99
C LYS A 96 0.33 15.82 -7.19
N ALA A 97 0.16 14.83 -6.32
CA ALA A 97 0.83 13.55 -6.44
C ALA A 97 0.07 12.62 -7.37
N LYS A 98 0.78 11.99 -8.31
CA LYS A 98 0.29 10.89 -9.15
C LYS A 98 1.11 9.65 -8.83
N ILE A 99 0.44 8.56 -8.48
CA ILE A 99 1.08 7.30 -8.07
C ILE A 99 1.02 6.32 -9.23
N GLU A 100 2.19 5.78 -9.62
CA GLU A 100 2.34 4.74 -10.64
C GLU A 100 2.99 3.51 -10.00
N ARG A 101 2.33 2.34 -10.11
CA ARG A 101 2.82 1.07 -9.54
C ARG A 101 3.39 0.19 -10.65
N LEU A 102 4.62 -0.27 -10.47
CA LEU A 102 5.30 -1.17 -11.40
C LEU A 102 5.53 -2.52 -10.70
N ARG A 103 4.88 -3.57 -11.22
CA ARG A 103 5.17 -4.96 -10.86
C ARG A 103 6.24 -5.50 -11.81
N LYS A 104 7.29 -6.11 -11.24
CA LYS A 104 8.14 -7.00 -12.03
C LYS A 104 7.33 -8.26 -12.33
N GLN A 105 7.02 -8.48 -13.59
CA GLN A 105 6.54 -9.78 -14.04
C GLN A 105 7.71 -10.76 -13.92
N PRO A 106 7.52 -11.94 -13.30
CA PRO A 106 8.59 -12.94 -13.30
C PRO A 106 8.84 -13.36 -14.75
N ASP A 107 10.07 -13.18 -15.22
CA ASP A 107 10.50 -13.76 -16.50
C ASP A 107 10.33 -15.27 -16.41
N SER A 108 9.34 -15.80 -17.12
CA SER A 108 9.28 -17.22 -17.45
C SER A 108 10.47 -17.51 -18.36
N ARG A 109 11.63 -17.79 -17.77
CA ARG A 109 12.79 -18.28 -18.54
C ARG A 109 12.32 -19.51 -19.32
N PRO A 110 12.42 -19.50 -20.65
CA PRO A 110 12.11 -20.70 -21.43
C PRO A 110 12.94 -21.86 -20.89
N ALA A 111 12.29 -23.01 -20.66
CA ALA A 111 13.02 -24.21 -20.31
C ALA A 111 14.06 -24.50 -21.40
N LEU A 112 15.34 -24.49 -21.04
CA LEU A 112 16.41 -24.94 -21.93
C LEU A 112 16.22 -26.45 -22.14
N VAL A 113 15.64 -26.83 -23.27
CA VAL A 113 15.51 -28.23 -23.67
C VAL A 113 16.82 -28.61 -24.36
N ALA A 114 17.59 -29.53 -23.76
CA ALA A 114 18.72 -30.14 -24.44
C ALA A 114 18.19 -31.07 -25.55
N PRO A 115 18.76 -31.04 -26.77
CA PRO A 115 18.38 -32.01 -27.80
C PRO A 115 18.71 -33.43 -27.31
N GLY A 116 17.71 -34.32 -27.39
CA GLY A 116 17.87 -35.73 -27.07
C GLY A 116 18.92 -36.38 -27.96
N ARG A 117 19.74 -37.24 -27.36
CA ARG A 117 20.75 -38.07 -28.04
C ARG A 117 20.11 -39.10 -28.96
#